data_AF-A0A1H3C508-F1
#
_entry.id   AF-A0A1H3C508-F1
#
_cell.length_a   1.000
_cell.length_b   1.000
_cell.length_c   1.000
_cell.angle_alpha   90.00
_cell.angle_beta   90.00
_cell.angle_gamma   90.00
#
_symmetry.space_group_name_H-M   'P 1'
#
loop_
_entity.id
_entity.type
_entity.pdbx_description
1 polymer ?
#
loop_
_entity_poly.entity_id
_entity_poly.type
_entity_poly.pdbx_seq_one_letter_code
_entity_poly.pdbx_strand_id
1 'polypeptide(L)' 'MAKKGQTFNRYTPETKAEAVRLRLEEGLSYRVIQERLGIQNKTQVSEWETGPTRRVV' A
#
# COMPACT_ATOMS: atom_id res chain seq x y z
N MET A 1 -10.31 -9.92 -13.99
CA MET A 1 -11.72 -9.49 -14.07
C MET A 1 -12.13 -8.93 -12.71
N ALA A 2 -12.43 -7.64 -12.60
CA ALA A 2 -12.95 -7.07 -11.36
C ALA A 2 -14.43 -7.47 -11.21
N LYS A 3 -14.80 -8.04 -10.06
CA LYS A 3 -16.20 -8.43 -9.80
C LYS A 3 -17.04 -7.17 -9.55
N LYS A 4 -18.26 -7.15 -10.09
CA LYS A 4 -19.26 -6.08 -9.87
C LYS A 4 -19.45 -5.88 -8.36
N GLY A 5 -19.16 -4.68 -7.87
CA GLY A 5 -19.18 -4.34 -6.43
C GLY A 5 -17.80 -4.22 -5.77
N GLN A 6 -16.70 -4.48 -6.49
CA GLN A 6 -15.35 -4.24 -5.97
C GLN A 6 -15.07 -2.72 -5.90
N THR A 7 -15.22 -2.14 -4.72
CA THR A 7 -14.78 -0.78 -4.44
C THR A 7 -13.25 -0.78 -4.38
N PHE A 8 -12.61 -0.28 -5.42
CA PHE A 8 -11.19 0.02 -5.35
C PHE A 8 -11.03 1.25 -4.45
N ASN A 9 -10.63 1.06 -3.20
CA ASN A 9 -10.18 2.17 -2.36
C ASN A 9 -9.03 2.87 -3.10
N ARG A 10 -9.33 4.03 -3.68
CA ARG A 10 -8.35 4.88 -4.34
C ARG A 10 -7.60 5.64 -3.25
N TYR A 11 -6.50 5.07 -2.79
CA TYR A 11 -5.51 5.80 -2.01
C TYR A 11 -4.80 6.80 -2.91
N THR A 12 -4.68 8.05 -2.44
CA THR A 12 -3.96 9.10 -3.18
C THR A 12 -2.48 8.74 -3.27
N PRO A 13 -1.74 9.30 -4.26
CA PRO A 13 -0.30 9.13 -4.35
C PRO A 13 0.41 9.51 -3.04
N GLU A 14 -0.06 10.55 -2.35
CA GLU A 14 0.51 10.99 -1.07
C GLU A 14 0.37 9.90 0.01
N THR A 15 -0.79 9.25 0.14
CA THR A 15 -0.97 8.16 1.12
C THR A 15 -0.03 6.98 0.83
N LYS A 16 0.17 6.66 -0.45
CA LYS A 16 1.09 5.57 -0.84
C LYS A 16 2.53 5.91 -0.52
N ALA A 17 2.95 7.14 -0.82
CA ALA A 17 4.29 7.62 -0.53
C ALA A 17 4.56 7.63 0.98
N GLU A 18 3.61 8.11 1.78
CA GLU A 18 3.74 8.12 3.24
C GLU A 18 3.79 6.71 3.82
N ALA A 19 2.99 5.77 3.30
CA ALA A 19 3.04 4.38 3.73
C ALA A 19 4.41 3.74 3.49
N VAL A 20 5.02 4.01 2.33
CA VAL A 20 6.38 3.52 1.99
C VAL A 20 7.43 4.20 2.85
N ARG A 21 7.32 5.52 3.07
CA ARG A 21 8.21 6.30 3.94
C ARG A 21 8.22 5.76 5.37
N LEU A 22 7.04 5.57 5.96
CA LEU A 22 6.89 4.99 7.30
C LEU A 22 7.47 3.58 7.40
N ARG A 23 7.43 2.81 6.31
CA ARG A 23 7.99 1.47 6.26
C ARG A 23 9.52 1.48 6.16
N LEU A 24 10.09 2.31 5.28
CA LEU A 24 11.52 2.31 4.96
C LEU A 24 12.35 3.19 5.93
N GLU A 25 11.81 4.34 6.33
CA GLU A 25 12.51 5.28 7.22
C GLU A 25 12.29 4.95 8.70
N GLU A 26 11.03 4.78 9.12
CA GLU A 26 10.70 4.51 10.53
C GLU A 26 10.69 3.00 10.86
N GLY A 27 10.77 2.12 9.86
CA GLY A 27 10.75 0.67 10.08
C GLY A 27 9.43 0.14 10.62
N LEU A 28 8.33 0.90 10.50
CA LEU A 28 7.05 0.53 11.10
C LEU A 28 6.50 -0.78 10.51
N SER A 29 5.74 -1.50 11.34
CA SER A 29 5.02 -2.68 10.88
C SER A 29 3.83 -2.30 10.01
N TYR A 30 3.47 -3.17 9.06
CA TYR A 30 2.32 -2.94 8.18
C TYR A 30 1.03 -2.64 8.95
N ARG A 31 0.81 -3.28 10.11
CA ARG A 31 -0.38 -3.04 10.94
C ARG A 31 -0.46 -1.61 11.45
N VAL A 32 0.66 -1.05 11.93
CA VAL A 32 0.71 0.33 12.43
C VAL A 32 0.46 1.31 11.29
N ILE A 33 1.04 1.05 10.12
CA ILE A 33 0.83 1.87 8.92
C ILE A 33 -0.65 1.84 8.49
N GLN A 34 -1.28 0.66 8.55
CA GLN A 34 -2.71 0.51 8.26
C GLN A 34 -3.60 1.31 9.20
N GLU A 35 -3.34 1.23 10.50
CA GLU A 35 -4.10 1.97 11.52
C GLU A 35 -3.90 3.48 11.35
N ARG A 36 -2.67 3.95 11.07
CA ARG A 36 -2.38 5.37 10.86
C ARG A 36 -2.99 5.96 9.59
N LEU A 37 -2.97 5.21 8.49
CA LEU A 37 -3.38 5.71 7.17
C LEU A 37 -4.77 5.22 6.72
N GLY A 38 -5.48 4.46 7.58
CA GLY A 38 -6.79 3.88 7.24
C GLY A 38 -6.72 2.83 6.12
N ILE A 39 -5.57 2.16 5.96
CA ILE A 39 -5.37 1.19 4.88
C ILE A 39 -5.96 -0.16 5.28
N GLN A 40 -6.91 -0.64 4.49
CA GLN A 40 -7.64 -1.87 4.82
C GLN A 40 -6.80 -3.13 4.62
N ASN A 41 -5.87 -3.12 3.66
CA ASN A 41 -5.10 -4.30 3.27
C ASN A 41 -3.59 -4.07 3.33
N LYS A 42 -2.89 -4.81 4.21
CA LYS A 42 -1.43 -4.78 4.33
C LYS A 42 -0.69 -5.16 3.04
N THR A 43 -1.30 -6.02 2.21
CA THR A 43 -0.67 -6.44 0.94
C THR A 43 -0.50 -5.24 0.02
N GLN A 44 -1.43 -4.28 0.03
CA GLN A 44 -1.27 -3.05 -0.76
C GLN A 44 -0.06 -2.23 -0.32
N VAL A 45 0.21 -2.16 0.99
CA VAL A 45 1.39 -1.46 1.51
C VAL A 45 2.68 -2.13 1.02
N SER A 46 2.72 -3.47 1.03
CA SER A 46 3.85 -4.25 0.52
C SER A 46 4.03 -4.10 -1.01
N GLU A 47 2.95 -4.01 -1.77
CA GLU A 47 2.98 -3.71 -3.21
C GLU A 47 3.55 -2.31 -3.49
N TRP A 48 3.23 -1.33 -2.66
CA TRP A 48 3.76 0.03 -2.82
C TRP A 48 5.24 0.12 -2.44
N GLU A 49 5.68 -0.65 -1.44
CA GLU A 49 7.09 -0.77 -1.04
C GLU A 49 7.94 -1.38 -2.17
N THR A 50 7.44 -2.45 -2.80
CA THR A 50 8.18 -3.17 -3.85
C THR A 50 8.13 -2.46 -5.22
N GLY A 51 7.20 -1.52 -5.40
CA GLY A 51 6.94 -0.87 -6.69
C GLY A 51 6.37 -1.85 -7.72
N PRO A 52 6.02 -1.38 -8.94
CA PRO A 52 5.56 -2.27 -10.01
C PRO A 52 6.67 -3.28 -10.27
N THR A 53 6.41 -4.54 -9.89
CA THR A 53 7.32 -5.66 -10.10
C THR A 53 7.78 -5.63 -11.54
N ARG A 54 9.06 -5.29 -11.75
CA ARG A 54 9.75 -5.54 -13.02
C ARG A 54 9.80 -7.05 -13.21
N ARG A 55 8.72 -7.63 -13.72
CA ARG A 55 8.80 -8.91 -14.43
C ARG A 55 9.50 -8.59 -15.74
N VAL A 56 10.82 -8.62 -15.69
CA VAL A 56 11.64 -8.86 -16.88
C VAL A 56 11.23 -10.23 -17.40
N VAL A 57 10.52 -10.20 -18.51
CA VAL A 57 10.27 -11.35 -19.40
C VAL A 57 11.51 -11.59 -20.25
#